data_AF-A0A516GTL5-F1
#
_entry.id   AF-A0A516GTL5-F1
#
_cell.length_a   1.000
_cell.length_b   1.000
_cell.length_c   1.000
_cell.angle_alpha   90.00
_cell.angle_beta   90.00
_cell.angle_gamma   90.00
#
_symmetry.space_group_name_H-M   'P 1'
#
loop_
_entity.id
_entity.type
_entity.pdbx_description
1 polymer ?
#
loop_
_entity_poly.entity_id
_entity_poly.type
_entity_poly.pdbx_seq_one_letter_code
_entity_poly.pdbx_strand_id
1 'polypeptide(L)'
;MQDFNGARWYKCDLHLHTRASKCFQDREVTAQQWVDRAIEQGLDCVAVTDHNSPNGIEEIQEVAKETNLTIFPGVEITCDSSKIHLLVLFDPSKSATDVGDFLIQCEIKRDDFGAQEAKTDKSINEIADIAFKNQGIVIPAHIDEFNGLESIGNQNLIDFYKRVDINAVQVVHKAFYFMRMNLPMLILKQFYLI
;
A
#
# COMPACT_ATOMS: atom_id res chain seq x y z
N MET A 1 -21.99 -15.20 -9.81
CA MET A 1 -20.66 -15.78 -9.52
C MET A 1 -20.14 -16.36 -10.83
N GLN A 2 -18.98 -15.92 -11.30
CA GLN A 2 -18.34 -16.51 -12.49
C GLN A 2 -17.50 -17.71 -12.03
N ASP A 3 -17.79 -18.88 -12.59
CA ASP A 3 -17.04 -20.11 -12.41
C ASP A 3 -15.77 -20.08 -13.26
N PHE A 4 -14.61 -20.09 -12.61
CA PHE A 4 -13.33 -20.20 -13.29
C PHE A 4 -12.65 -21.52 -12.89
N ASN A 5 -12.20 -22.28 -13.88
CA ASN A 5 -11.37 -23.46 -13.67
C ASN A 5 -9.88 -23.05 -13.80
N GLY A 6 -9.20 -22.83 -12.68
CA GLY A 6 -7.76 -22.53 -12.62
C GLY A 6 -7.40 -21.16 -12.05
N ALA A 7 -6.15 -20.72 -12.23
CA ALA A 7 -5.67 -19.42 -11.76
C ALA A 7 -6.24 -18.29 -12.63
N ARG A 8 -6.79 -17.25 -11.98
CA ARG A 8 -7.32 -16.05 -12.62
C ARG A 8 -6.32 -14.90 -12.50
N TRP A 9 -6.21 -14.11 -13.56
CA TRP A 9 -5.49 -12.83 -13.51
C TRP A 9 -6.38 -11.75 -12.90
N TYR A 10 -5.79 -10.99 -11.98
CA TYR A 10 -6.40 -9.79 -11.39
C TYR A 10 -5.55 -8.59 -11.77
N LYS A 11 -6.19 -7.54 -12.28
CA LYS A 11 -5.55 -6.24 -12.51
C LYS A 11 -5.69 -5.42 -11.23
N CYS A 12 -4.58 -5.04 -10.61
CA CYS A 12 -4.62 -4.32 -9.34
C CYS A 12 -3.69 -3.12 -9.28
N ASP A 13 -4.05 -2.17 -8.41
CA ASP A 13 -3.18 -1.07 -7.97
C ASP A 13 -3.16 -1.03 -6.44
N LEU A 14 -2.00 -1.34 -5.87
CA LEU A 14 -1.84 -1.52 -4.43
C LEU A 14 -1.17 -0.32 -3.74
N HIS A 15 -0.98 0.78 -4.46
CA HIS A 15 -0.37 1.99 -3.91
C HIS A 15 -1.19 3.21 -4.34
N LEU A 16 -2.39 3.35 -3.77
CA LEU A 16 -3.28 4.48 -4.02
C LEU A 16 -3.55 5.28 -2.75
N HIS A 17 -3.58 6.60 -2.92
CA HIS A 17 -3.84 7.54 -1.85
C HIS A 17 -5.25 8.11 -2.00
N THR A 18 -5.79 8.61 -0.89
CA THR A 18 -7.06 9.30 -0.80
C THR A 18 -6.84 10.71 -0.26
N ARG A 19 -7.94 11.41 -0.03
CA ARG A 19 -7.93 12.74 0.60
C ARG A 19 -7.40 12.75 2.02
N ALA A 20 -7.29 11.60 2.67
CA ALA A 20 -6.65 11.49 3.96
C ALA A 20 -5.12 11.73 3.89
N SER A 21 -4.51 11.64 2.71
CA SER A 21 -3.11 11.99 2.49
C SER A 21 -2.93 13.42 1.98
N LYS A 22 -1.92 14.12 2.49
CA LYS A 22 -1.61 15.50 2.05
C LYS A 22 -1.10 15.61 0.60
N CYS A 23 -0.60 14.53 0.00
CA CYS A 23 -0.18 14.52 -1.41
C CYS A 23 -1.36 14.50 -2.40
N PHE A 24 -2.55 14.06 -1.97
CA PHE A 24 -3.73 13.98 -2.84
C PHE A 24 -4.22 15.39 -3.17
N GLN A 25 -4.01 15.82 -4.42
CA GLN A 25 -4.19 17.22 -4.80
C GLN A 25 -5.66 17.65 -4.81
N ASP A 26 -6.53 16.79 -5.34
CA ASP A 26 -7.94 17.10 -5.49
C ASP A 26 -8.71 16.84 -4.18
N ARG A 27 -8.99 17.92 -3.45
CA ARG A 27 -9.75 17.88 -2.21
C ARG A 27 -11.25 17.93 -2.41
N GLU A 28 -11.77 17.67 -3.60
CA GLU A 28 -13.22 17.61 -3.85
C GLU A 28 -13.69 16.23 -4.32
N VAL A 29 -12.76 15.31 -4.63
CA VAL A 29 -13.08 13.91 -4.97
C VAL A 29 -13.86 13.24 -3.85
N THR A 30 -15.00 12.65 -4.20
CA THR A 30 -15.80 11.83 -3.28
C THR A 30 -15.33 10.38 -3.31
N ALA A 31 -15.64 9.61 -2.25
CA ALA A 31 -15.38 8.17 -2.22
C ALA A 31 -15.98 7.44 -3.44
N GLN A 32 -17.19 7.83 -3.86
CA GLN A 32 -17.83 7.31 -5.07
C GLN A 32 -17.02 7.58 -6.33
N GLN A 33 -16.58 8.82 -6.55
CA GLN A 33 -15.75 9.14 -7.71
C GLN A 33 -14.42 8.39 -7.71
N TRP A 34 -13.82 8.18 -6.53
CA TRP A 34 -12.59 7.39 -6.40
C TRP A 34 -12.82 5.93 -6.80
N VAL A 35 -13.89 5.30 -6.30
CA VAL A 35 -14.26 3.91 -6.63
C VAL A 35 -14.64 3.76 -8.10
N ASP A 36 -15.49 4.66 -8.61
CA ASP A 36 -15.89 4.68 -10.02
C ASP A 36 -14.66 4.79 -10.92
N ARG A 37 -13.69 5.63 -10.55
CA ARG A 37 -12.46 5.78 -11.32
C ARG A 37 -11.64 4.50 -11.35
N ALA A 38 -11.51 3.79 -10.24
CA ALA A 38 -10.82 2.50 -10.21
C ALA A 38 -11.51 1.45 -11.11
N ILE A 39 -12.85 1.42 -11.11
CA ILE A 39 -13.66 0.55 -11.97
C ILE A 39 -13.51 0.92 -13.45
N GLU A 40 -13.53 2.21 -13.79
CA GLU A 40 -13.29 2.72 -15.15
C GLU A 40 -11.91 2.30 -15.68
N GLN A 41 -10.90 2.24 -14.81
CA GLN A 41 -9.57 1.72 -15.16
C GLN A 41 -9.54 0.19 -15.31
N GLY A 42 -10.65 -0.50 -15.07
CA GLY A 42 -10.78 -1.95 -15.16
C GLY A 42 -9.96 -2.69 -14.10
N LEU A 43 -9.79 -2.08 -12.92
CA LEU A 43 -9.14 -2.72 -11.78
C LEU A 43 -10.09 -3.73 -11.14
N ASP A 44 -9.60 -4.92 -10.87
CA ASP A 44 -10.32 -5.93 -10.09
C ASP A 44 -10.11 -5.71 -8.58
N CYS A 45 -8.93 -5.19 -8.20
CA CYS A 45 -8.60 -4.94 -6.81
C CYS A 45 -7.70 -3.71 -6.61
N VAL A 46 -7.87 -3.02 -5.49
CA VAL A 46 -7.04 -1.85 -5.13
C VAL A 46 -6.71 -1.86 -3.64
N ALA A 47 -5.64 -1.18 -3.25
CA ALA A 47 -5.37 -0.89 -1.85
C ALA A 47 -5.43 0.60 -1.54
N VAL A 48 -6.06 0.95 -0.42
CA VAL A 48 -5.98 2.30 0.16
C VAL A 48 -4.75 2.32 1.05
N THR A 49 -3.73 3.10 0.67
CA THR A 49 -2.43 3.15 1.34
C THR A 49 -2.01 4.58 1.62
N ASP A 50 -2.86 5.32 2.32
CA ASP A 50 -2.57 6.69 2.73
C ASP A 50 -1.32 6.76 3.61
N HIS A 51 -0.61 7.89 3.59
CA HIS A 51 0.57 8.11 4.44
C HIS A 51 0.19 8.09 5.92
N ASN A 52 0.66 7.09 6.66
CA ASN A 52 0.48 6.95 8.11
C ASN A 52 -0.97 7.18 8.58
N SER A 53 -1.97 6.82 7.79
CA SER A 53 -3.37 7.15 8.06
C SER A 53 -4.32 6.04 7.63
N PRO A 54 -5.28 5.64 8.48
CA PRO A 54 -6.35 4.73 8.10
C PRO A 54 -7.60 5.47 7.59
N ASN A 55 -7.61 6.81 7.60
CA ASN A 55 -8.85 7.59 7.59
C ASN A 55 -9.63 7.51 6.26
N GLY A 56 -8.99 7.20 5.14
CA GLY A 56 -9.65 7.02 3.85
C GLY A 56 -10.26 5.64 3.62
N ILE A 57 -9.97 4.67 4.51
CA ILE A 57 -10.30 3.25 4.27
C ILE A 57 -11.81 3.01 4.34
N GLU A 58 -12.45 3.45 5.43
CA GLU A 58 -13.84 3.08 5.75
C GLU A 58 -14.82 3.59 4.68
N GLU A 59 -14.66 4.85 4.24
CA GLU A 59 -15.56 5.44 3.23
C GLU A 59 -15.43 4.76 1.85
N ILE A 60 -14.20 4.38 1.46
CA ILE A 60 -13.94 3.71 0.19
C ILE A 60 -14.46 2.27 0.23
N GLN A 61 -14.23 1.54 1.34
CA GLN A 61 -14.76 0.20 1.53
C GLN A 61 -16.29 0.21 1.49
N GLU A 62 -16.95 1.15 2.16
CA GLU A 62 -18.41 1.24 2.19
C GLU A 62 -19.00 1.40 0.79
N VAL A 63 -18.46 2.33 -0.01
CA VAL A 63 -18.95 2.55 -1.38
C VAL A 63 -18.66 1.36 -2.29
N ALA A 64 -17.52 0.70 -2.12
CA ALA A 64 -17.14 -0.44 -2.95
C ALA A 64 -17.98 -1.70 -2.72
N LYS A 65 -18.71 -1.83 -1.58
CA LYS A 65 -19.58 -2.98 -1.26
C LYS A 65 -20.62 -3.29 -2.34
N GLU A 66 -21.11 -2.26 -3.03
CA GLU A 66 -22.11 -2.38 -4.10
C GLU A 66 -21.48 -2.67 -5.48
N THR A 67 -20.19 -2.98 -5.52
CA THR A 67 -19.40 -3.17 -6.74
C THR A 67 -18.65 -4.52 -6.72
N ASN A 68 -17.99 -4.85 -7.83
CA ASN A 68 -17.07 -6.01 -7.87
C ASN A 68 -15.62 -5.64 -7.55
N LEU A 69 -15.32 -4.38 -7.21
CA LEU A 69 -13.98 -3.92 -6.89
C LEU A 69 -13.62 -4.35 -5.47
N THR A 70 -12.54 -5.13 -5.31
CA THR A 70 -12.05 -5.52 -3.99
C THR A 70 -11.14 -4.42 -3.43
N ILE A 71 -11.42 -3.96 -2.21
CA ILE A 71 -10.59 -2.97 -1.50
C ILE A 71 -9.76 -3.68 -0.43
N PHE A 72 -8.44 -3.56 -0.53
CA PHE A 72 -7.50 -3.94 0.52
C PHE A 72 -7.25 -2.73 1.42
N PRO A 73 -7.61 -2.79 2.72
CA PRO A 73 -7.20 -1.78 3.68
C PRO A 73 -5.68 -1.86 3.88
N GLY A 74 -5.00 -0.72 3.91
CA GLY A 74 -3.56 -0.67 4.06
C GLY A 74 -3.05 0.70 4.48
N VAL A 75 -1.73 0.85 4.49
CA VAL A 75 -1.07 2.11 4.81
C VAL A 75 0.29 2.18 4.14
N GLU A 76 0.71 3.36 3.71
CA GLU A 76 2.12 3.65 3.43
C GLU A 76 2.75 4.23 4.70
N ILE A 77 3.49 3.40 5.44
CA ILE A 77 4.14 3.81 6.69
C ILE A 77 5.53 4.37 6.43
N THR A 78 5.85 5.51 7.04
CA THR A 78 7.17 6.14 6.96
C THR A 78 8.05 5.69 8.13
N CYS A 79 9.12 4.96 7.82
CA CYS A 79 10.05 4.36 8.77
C CYS A 79 11.36 5.14 8.90
N ASP A 80 11.81 5.29 10.14
CA ASP A 80 13.14 5.77 10.56
C ASP A 80 13.52 7.18 10.03
N SER A 81 14.65 7.71 10.48
CA SER A 81 15.35 8.89 9.96
C SER A 81 15.63 8.84 8.46
N SER A 82 15.72 7.65 7.89
CA SER A 82 15.91 7.40 6.46
C SER A 82 14.65 7.63 5.62
N LYS A 83 13.49 7.90 6.25
CA LYS A 83 12.16 8.17 5.62
C LYS A 83 11.76 7.11 4.61
N ILE A 84 11.97 5.85 4.96
CA ILE A 84 11.71 4.71 4.08
C ILE A 84 10.24 4.37 4.11
N HIS A 85 9.65 4.12 2.95
CA HIS A 85 8.24 3.76 2.87
C HIS A 85 8.03 2.27 2.71
N LEU A 86 7.15 1.72 3.54
CA LEU A 86 6.63 0.36 3.40
C LEU A 86 5.12 0.45 3.18
N LEU A 87 4.62 -0.27 2.18
CA LEU A 87 3.19 -0.55 2.10
C LEU A 87 2.90 -1.74 3.01
N VAL A 88 1.89 -1.60 3.86
CA VAL A 88 1.36 -2.70 4.66
C VAL A 88 -0.10 -2.90 4.28
N LEU A 89 -0.41 -4.06 3.73
CA LEU A 89 -1.74 -4.40 3.24
C LEU A 89 -2.36 -5.47 4.15
N PHE A 90 -3.65 -5.33 4.42
CA PHE A 90 -4.40 -6.26 5.25
C PHE A 90 -5.53 -6.91 4.46
N ASP A 91 -6.07 -8.01 4.99
CA ASP A 91 -7.20 -8.70 4.39
C ASP A 91 -8.40 -7.74 4.17
N PRO A 92 -9.17 -7.87 3.08
CA PRO A 92 -10.32 -7.00 2.81
C PRO A 92 -11.38 -6.95 3.93
N SER A 93 -11.42 -7.95 4.82
CA SER A 93 -12.30 -7.96 5.99
C SER A 93 -11.86 -7.04 7.13
N LYS A 94 -10.64 -6.49 7.08
CA LYS A 94 -10.10 -5.59 8.10
C LYS A 94 -10.67 -4.19 7.95
N SER A 95 -10.82 -3.51 9.08
CA SER A 95 -11.39 -2.17 9.18
C SER A 95 -10.32 -1.08 9.27
N ALA A 96 -10.73 0.18 9.12
CA ALA A 96 -9.87 1.33 9.43
C ALA A 96 -9.34 1.29 10.89
N THR A 97 -10.09 0.69 11.82
CA THR A 97 -9.67 0.54 13.22
C THR A 97 -8.51 -0.45 13.34
N ASP A 98 -8.55 -1.59 12.63
CA ASP A 98 -7.46 -2.56 12.64
C ASP A 98 -6.15 -1.92 12.13
N VAL A 99 -6.22 -1.15 11.05
CA VAL A 99 -5.06 -0.43 10.48
C VAL A 99 -4.57 0.67 11.42
N GLY A 100 -5.49 1.38 12.08
CA GLY A 100 -5.16 2.37 13.11
C GLY A 100 -4.45 1.74 14.31
N ASP A 101 -4.88 0.58 14.79
CA ASP A 101 -4.25 -0.15 15.89
C ASP A 101 -2.86 -0.67 15.49
N PHE A 102 -2.68 -1.11 14.24
CA PHE A 102 -1.37 -1.42 13.69
C PHE A 102 -0.44 -0.20 13.73
N LEU A 103 -0.90 0.97 13.28
CA LEU A 103 -0.10 2.21 13.30
C LEU A 103 0.32 2.62 14.72
N ILE A 104 -0.57 2.44 15.70
CA ILE A 104 -0.27 2.71 17.11
C ILE A 104 0.79 1.74 17.66
N GLN A 105 0.71 0.45 17.31
CA GLN A 105 1.77 -0.53 17.65
C GLN A 105 3.12 -0.15 17.01
N CYS A 106 3.06 0.52 15.85
CA CYS A 106 4.22 1.10 15.18
C CYS A 106 4.64 2.46 15.76
N GLU A 107 4.07 2.92 16.87
CA GLU A 107 4.39 4.21 17.53
C GLU A 107 4.02 5.46 16.72
N ILE A 108 3.16 5.33 15.72
CA ILE A 108 2.49 6.49 15.11
C ILE A 108 1.33 6.91 16.01
N LYS A 109 1.33 8.16 16.47
CA LYS A 109 0.26 8.68 17.32
C LYS A 109 -0.98 9.00 16.47
N ARG A 110 -2.16 8.84 17.06
CA ARG A 110 -3.44 9.17 16.40
C ARG A 110 -3.49 10.62 15.90
N ASP A 111 -2.94 11.56 16.67
CA ASP A 111 -2.89 12.99 16.31
C ASP A 111 -1.98 13.27 15.10
N ASP A 112 -1.09 12.33 14.77
CA ASP A 112 -0.14 12.43 13.66
C ASP A 112 -0.65 11.72 12.39
N PHE A 113 -1.85 11.11 12.40
CA PHE A 113 -2.37 10.40 11.24
C PHE A 113 -2.57 11.34 10.04
N GLY A 114 -1.98 10.98 8.90
CA GLY A 114 -2.01 11.77 7.66
C GLY A 114 -1.04 12.97 7.64
N ALA A 115 -0.24 13.18 8.69
CA ALA A 115 0.78 14.22 8.70
C ALA A 115 2.02 13.78 7.89
N GLN A 116 2.51 14.68 7.02
CA GLN A 116 3.68 14.43 6.16
C GLN A 116 4.99 14.15 6.91
N GLU A 117 5.12 14.69 8.12
CA GLU A 117 6.33 14.52 8.94
C GLU A 117 6.16 13.42 9.99
N ALA A 118 4.98 12.79 10.06
CA ALA A 118 4.77 11.64 10.92
C ALA A 118 5.67 10.50 10.44
N LYS A 119 6.38 9.90 11.39
CA LYS A 119 7.22 8.74 11.15
C LYS A 119 7.36 7.95 12.43
N THR A 120 7.73 6.70 12.27
CA THR A 120 8.12 5.83 13.39
C THR A 120 9.63 5.76 13.50
N ASP A 121 10.15 5.68 14.72
CA ASP A 121 11.58 5.40 14.97
C ASP A 121 11.88 3.89 14.93
N LYS A 122 10.86 3.03 14.73
CA LYS A 122 11.05 1.59 14.53
C LYS A 122 11.74 1.29 13.22
N SER A 123 12.60 0.27 13.24
CA SER A 123 13.24 -0.26 12.05
C SER A 123 12.24 -0.98 11.14
N ILE A 124 12.57 -1.11 9.85
CA ILE A 124 11.77 -1.86 8.88
C ILE A 124 11.52 -3.32 9.32
N ASN A 125 12.45 -3.93 10.05
CA ASN A 125 12.30 -5.30 10.57
C ASN A 125 11.27 -5.38 11.69
N GLU A 126 11.27 -4.41 12.60
CA GLU A 126 10.26 -4.34 13.66
C GLU A 126 8.87 -4.08 13.08
N ILE A 127 8.77 -3.24 12.06
CA ILE A 127 7.51 -3.00 11.33
C ILE A 127 7.04 -4.28 10.64
N ALA A 128 7.93 -5.03 9.99
CA ALA A 128 7.58 -6.32 9.39
C ALA A 128 7.10 -7.34 10.44
N ASP A 129 7.75 -7.41 11.61
CA ASP A 129 7.30 -8.28 12.71
C ASP A 129 5.92 -7.90 13.25
N ILE A 130 5.62 -6.59 13.36
CA ILE A 130 4.31 -6.10 13.80
C ILE A 130 3.27 -6.39 12.71
N ALA A 131 3.58 -6.14 11.44
CA ALA A 131 2.68 -6.43 10.32
C ALA A 131 2.32 -7.91 10.28
N PHE A 132 3.32 -8.80 10.38
CA PHE A 132 3.12 -10.24 10.40
C PHE A 132 2.19 -10.69 11.55
N LYS A 133 2.38 -10.15 12.76
CA LYS A 133 1.49 -10.42 13.93
C LYS A 133 0.05 -9.97 13.69
N ASN A 134 -0.13 -8.89 12.93
CA ASN A 134 -1.45 -8.36 12.55
C ASN A 134 -1.98 -8.98 11.24
N GLN A 135 -1.34 -10.04 10.72
CA GLN A 135 -1.70 -10.72 9.46
C GLN A 135 -1.64 -9.79 8.24
N GLY A 136 -0.79 -8.77 8.30
CA GLY A 136 -0.49 -7.87 7.20
C GLY A 136 0.64 -8.39 6.31
N ILE A 137 0.58 -8.03 5.03
CA ILE A 137 1.64 -8.25 4.04
C ILE A 137 2.44 -6.96 3.91
N VAL A 138 3.76 -7.07 3.89
CA VAL A 138 4.67 -5.94 3.71
C VAL A 138 5.22 -5.94 2.29
N ILE A 139 5.13 -4.77 1.64
CA ILE A 139 5.68 -4.51 0.32
C ILE A 139 6.53 -3.24 0.43
N PRO A 140 7.87 -3.34 0.31
CA PRO A 140 8.71 -2.16 0.18
C PRO A 140 8.26 -1.28 -0.97
N ALA A 141 7.98 -0.02 -0.67
CA ALA A 141 7.51 0.94 -1.66
C ALA A 141 8.68 1.43 -2.51
N HIS A 142 8.40 1.73 -3.78
CA HIS A 142 9.26 2.43 -4.74
C HIS A 142 10.77 2.24 -4.51
N ILE A 143 11.23 0.98 -4.49
CA ILE A 143 12.58 0.62 -4.01
C ILE A 143 13.73 1.27 -4.80
N ASP A 144 13.40 1.80 -5.97
CA ASP A 144 14.26 2.42 -6.97
C ASP A 144 14.07 3.94 -7.10
N GLU A 145 13.31 4.57 -6.20
CA GLU A 145 13.19 6.03 -6.07
C GLU A 145 13.62 6.53 -4.67
N PHE A 146 13.67 7.86 -4.52
CA PHE A 146 13.96 8.52 -3.24
C PHE A 146 12.87 8.21 -2.20
N ASN A 147 13.24 7.99 -0.93
CA ASN A 147 12.41 7.40 0.14
C ASN A 147 12.07 5.90 -0.06
N GLY A 148 12.64 5.25 -1.07
CA GLY A 148 12.73 3.80 -1.18
C GLY A 148 13.83 3.22 -0.28
N LEU A 149 14.26 1.99 -0.57
CA LEU A 149 15.26 1.26 0.25
C LEU A 149 16.73 1.63 -0.06
N GLU A 150 16.99 2.53 -1.00
CA GLU A 150 18.34 2.91 -1.45
C GLU A 150 19.19 3.54 -0.33
N SER A 151 18.56 4.13 0.69
CA SER A 151 19.22 4.80 1.81
C SER A 151 19.65 3.86 2.96
N ILE A 152 19.30 2.56 2.89
CA ILE A 152 19.66 1.58 3.93
C ILE A 152 21.10 1.07 3.74
N GLY A 153 21.84 0.94 4.85
CA GLY A 153 23.11 0.22 4.84
C GLY A 153 22.95 -1.22 4.33
N ASN A 154 23.73 -1.60 3.32
CA ASN A 154 23.62 -2.86 2.56
C ASN A 154 23.30 -4.13 3.38
N GLN A 155 23.85 -4.28 4.59
CA GLN A 155 23.62 -5.48 5.41
C GLN A 155 22.16 -5.57 5.91
N ASN A 156 21.59 -4.48 6.41
CA ASN A 156 20.20 -4.44 6.88
C ASN A 156 19.21 -4.70 5.73
N LEU A 157 19.54 -4.23 4.52
CA LEU A 157 18.75 -4.47 3.32
C LEU A 157 18.76 -5.95 2.91
N ILE A 158 19.94 -6.58 2.91
CA ILE A 158 20.10 -8.01 2.63
C ILE A 158 19.32 -8.84 3.64
N ASP A 159 19.41 -8.51 4.92
CA ASP A 159 18.74 -9.26 5.97
C ASP A 159 17.22 -9.09 5.90
N PHE A 160 16.74 -7.89 5.55
CA PHE A 160 15.33 -7.63 5.30
C PHE A 160 14.79 -8.43 4.11
N TYR A 161 15.51 -8.48 2.98
CA TYR A 161 15.07 -9.25 1.81
C TYR A 161 15.20 -10.78 1.97
N LYS A 162 15.95 -11.26 2.96
CA LYS A 162 16.04 -12.69 3.30
C LYS A 162 14.86 -13.18 4.14
N ARG A 163 14.05 -12.26 4.65
CA ARG A 163 12.85 -12.59 5.41
C ARG A 163 11.87 -13.38 4.55
N VAL A 164 11.36 -14.49 5.10
CA VAL A 164 10.42 -15.37 4.39
C VAL A 164 9.03 -14.74 4.19
N ASP A 165 8.71 -13.74 5.00
CA ASP A 165 7.48 -12.97 5.00
C ASP A 165 7.54 -11.71 4.10
N ILE A 166 8.70 -11.41 3.50
CA ILE A 166 8.84 -10.38 2.47
C ILE A 166 8.90 -11.06 1.10
N ASN A 167 7.77 -11.06 0.39
CA ASN A 167 7.60 -11.82 -0.86
C ASN A 167 7.24 -10.95 -2.08
N ALA A 168 7.17 -9.63 -1.90
CA ALA A 168 6.91 -8.67 -2.97
C ALA A 168 7.67 -7.36 -2.71
N VAL A 169 7.93 -6.62 -3.79
CA VAL A 169 8.52 -5.28 -3.78
C VAL A 169 7.84 -4.42 -4.87
N GLN A 170 7.74 -3.12 -4.65
CA GLN A 170 7.27 -2.17 -5.65
C GLN A 170 8.48 -1.59 -6.41
N VAL A 171 8.40 -1.62 -7.74
CA VAL A 171 9.42 -1.05 -8.64
C VAL A 171 8.74 -0.03 -9.56
N VAL A 172 9.35 1.14 -9.70
CA VAL A 172 8.79 2.32 -10.39
C VAL A 172 9.61 2.71 -11.62
N HIS A 173 10.64 1.94 -11.97
CA HIS A 173 11.55 2.34 -13.03
C HIS A 173 10.85 2.45 -14.38
N LYS A 174 11.06 3.58 -15.07
CA LYS A 174 10.48 3.90 -16.40
C LYS A 174 10.64 2.78 -17.43
N ALA A 175 11.72 2.00 -17.37
CA ALA A 175 11.94 0.85 -18.25
C ALA A 175 10.82 -0.20 -18.18
N PHE A 176 10.22 -0.42 -17.01
CA PHE A 176 9.11 -1.38 -16.84
C PHE A 176 7.77 -0.87 -17.37
N TYR A 177 7.64 0.43 -17.67
CA TYR A 177 6.46 0.98 -18.34
C TYR A 177 6.46 0.69 -19.84
N PHE A 178 7.64 0.67 -20.47
CA PHE A 178 7.78 0.47 -21.92
C PHE A 178 7.93 -1.00 -22.33
N MET A 179 8.29 -1.89 -21.40
CA MET A 179 8.37 -3.32 -21.64
C MET A 179 6.98 -3.99 -21.50
N ARG A 180 6.13 -3.84 -22.52
CA ARG A 180 5.09 -4.86 -22.74
C ARG A 180 5.81 -6.10 -23.27
N MET A 181 5.97 -7.15 -22.46
CA MET A 181 5.91 -8.58 -22.84
C MET A 181 6.57 -9.51 -21.81
N ASN A 182 5.84 -10.59 -21.48
CA ASN A 182 6.33 -11.91 -21.05
C ASN A 182 7.30 -11.99 -19.86
N LEU A 183 6.85 -11.62 -18.65
CA LEU A 183 7.51 -12.06 -17.40
C LEU A 183 6.51 -12.78 -16.48
N PRO A 184 6.91 -13.88 -15.80
CA PRO A 184 6.06 -14.67 -14.91
C PRO A 184 5.95 -14.09 -13.49
N MET A 185 6.29 -12.80 -13.29
CA MET A 185 6.35 -12.15 -11.98
C MET A 185 5.30 -11.05 -11.88
N LEU A 186 4.64 -10.93 -10.72
CA LEU A 186 3.68 -9.87 -10.45
C LEU A 186 4.44 -8.53 -10.30
N ILE A 187 4.56 -7.77 -11.39
CA ILE A 187 5.09 -6.41 -11.35
C ILE A 187 3.94 -5.48 -10.96
N LEU A 188 3.96 -4.98 -9.73
CA LEU A 188 3.01 -3.97 -9.25
C LEU A 188 3.32 -2.64 -9.92
N LYS A 189 2.45 -2.23 -10.84
CA LYS A 189 2.53 -0.94 -11.51
C LYS A 189 1.99 0.15 -10.60
N GLN A 190 2.76 1.22 -10.43
CA GLN A 190 2.25 2.50 -9.98
C GLN A 190 1.54 3.18 -11.15
N PHE A 191 0.23 3.41 -11.03
CA PHE A 191 -0.44 4.39 -11.89
C PHE A 191 -0.16 5.77 -11.32
N TYR A 192 0.81 6.49 -11.92
CA TYR A 192 0.90 7.93 -11.70
C TYR A 192 -0.36 8.58 -12.26
N LEU A 193 -1.03 9.33 -11.39
CA LEU A 193 -2.21 10.17 -11.62
C LEU A 193 -3.56 9.43 -11.74
N ILE A 194 -4.36 9.61 -10.67
CA ILE A 194 -5.55 10.45 -10.81
C ILE A 194 -5.16 11.84 -10.33
#